data_AF-A0AAV3S2A7-F1
#
_entry.id   AF-A0AAV3S2A7-F1
#
_cell.length_a   1.000
_cell.length_b   1.000
_cell.length_c   1.000
_cell.angle_alpha   90.00
_cell.angle_beta   90.00
_cell.angle_gamma   90.00
#
_symmetry.space_group_name_H-M   'P 1'
#
loop_
_entity.id
_entity.type
_entity.pdbx_description
1 polymer ?
#
loop_
_entity_poly.entity_id
_entity_poly.type
_entity_poly.pdbx_seq_one_letter_code
_entity_poly.pdbx_strand_id
1 'polypeptide(L)'
;MSRNDSRRKGQLGHRSPTVLWFFLTTPNPIIRETPFSLVYGSDALLPVEIRLETAWVSYYYDLANVQGLRLNLDLLEEKRAAAVEKIVRYKSKVAARVMAQPGLHALRTKSPTRNCLPRTFF
;
A
#
# COMPACT_ATOMS: atom_id res chain seq x y z
N MET A 1 25.66 6.58 29.19
CA MET A 1 25.29 7.20 27.89
C MET A 1 24.47 6.20 27.07
N SER A 2 23.16 6.40 26.99
CA SER A 2 22.26 5.54 26.20
C SER A 2 22.28 5.98 24.73
N ARG A 3 22.39 5.02 23.81
CA ARG A 3 22.46 5.26 22.37
C ARG A 3 21.07 5.66 21.84
N ASN A 4 20.96 6.88 21.31
CA ASN A 4 19.75 7.37 20.64
C ASN A 4 19.55 6.67 19.29
N ASP A 5 18.58 5.75 19.25
CA ASP A 5 18.05 5.13 18.04
C ASP A 5 16.96 6.01 17.38
N SER A 6 17.35 7.21 16.95
CA SER A 6 16.43 8.20 16.35
C SER A 6 16.53 8.30 14.83
N ARG A 7 17.24 7.38 14.16
CA ARG A 7 17.28 7.34 12.69
C ARG A 7 16.34 6.26 12.17
N ARG A 8 15.22 6.71 11.58
CA ARG A 8 14.26 5.97 10.73
C ARG A 8 12.89 5.65 11.34
N LYS A 9 12.38 6.47 12.25
CA LYS A 9 10.91 6.55 12.42
C LYS A 9 10.39 7.51 11.36
N GLY A 10 9.89 6.96 10.25
CA GLY A 10 9.34 7.74 9.14
C GLY A 10 8.30 8.75 9.63
N GLN A 11 8.20 9.89 8.95
CA GLN A 11 7.26 11.00 9.15
C GLN A 11 5.77 10.61 8.97
N LEU A 12 5.36 9.43 9.44
CA LEU A 12 3.97 9.03 9.53
C LEU A 12 3.27 9.66 10.75
N GLY A 13 4.03 9.97 11.82
CA GLY A 13 3.49 10.47 13.09
C GLY A 13 2.97 11.91 13.10
N HIS A 14 3.18 12.69 12.03
CA HIS A 14 2.79 14.12 11.97
C HIS A 14 1.71 14.40 10.89
N ARG A 15 1.13 13.38 10.25
CA ARG A 15 0.00 13.62 9.34
C ARG A 15 -1.27 13.90 10.13
N SER A 16 -2.02 14.92 9.73
CA SER A 16 -3.34 15.15 10.31
C SER A 16 -4.29 13.99 9.93
N PRO A 17 -5.23 13.62 10.82
CA PRO A 17 -6.23 12.59 10.54
C PRO A 17 -6.98 12.84 9.22
N THR A 18 -7.25 14.10 8.90
CA THR A 18 -7.93 14.53 7.66
C THR A 18 -7.12 14.19 6.41
N VAL A 19 -5.81 14.44 6.43
CA VAL A 19 -4.95 14.14 5.29
C VAL A 19 -4.86 12.63 5.09
N LEU A 20 -4.69 11.87 6.18
CA LEU A 20 -4.69 10.40 6.11
C LEU A 20 -6.00 9.85 5.55
N TRP A 21 -7.14 10.40 5.99
CA TRP A 21 -8.45 10.02 5.49
C TRP A 21 -8.57 10.23 3.98
N PHE A 22 -8.20 11.41 3.48
CA PHE A 22 -8.24 11.70 2.04
C PHE A 22 -7.37 10.72 1.24
N PHE A 23 -6.19 10.36 1.74
CA PHE A 23 -5.32 9.38 1.08
C PHE A 23 -5.94 7.97 1.04
N LEU A 24 -6.73 7.59 2.05
CA LEU A 24 -7.36 6.27 2.11
C LEU A 24 -8.65 6.18 1.28
N THR A 25 -9.37 7.29 1.11
CA THR A 25 -10.66 7.34 0.41
C THR A 25 -10.57 7.83 -1.04
N THR A 26 -9.43 8.37 -1.48
CA THR A 26 -9.24 8.80 -2.86
C THR A 26 -8.79 7.62 -3.73
N PRO A 27 -9.42 7.37 -4.90
CA PRO A 27 -8.99 6.32 -5.80
C PRO A 27 -7.60 6.63 -6.37
N ASN A 28 -6.72 5.65 -6.33
CA ASN A 28 -5.38 5.81 -6.87
C ASN A 28 -5.46 5.91 -8.42
N PRO A 29 -4.81 6.88 -9.09
CA PRO A 29 -4.91 7.04 -10.54
C PRO A 29 -4.42 5.82 -11.34
N ILE A 30 -3.51 5.01 -10.77
CA ILE A 30 -2.96 3.81 -11.41
C ILE A 30 -3.86 2.60 -11.16
N ILE A 31 -4.39 2.46 -9.96
CA ILE A 31 -5.15 1.27 -9.53
C ILE A 31 -6.65 1.45 -9.83
N ARG A 32 -7.12 2.70 -9.83
CA ARG A 32 -8.51 3.17 -9.90
C ARG A 32 -9.40 2.75 -8.72
N GLU A 33 -8.82 2.09 -7.72
CA GLU A 33 -9.46 1.68 -6.47
C GLU A 33 -8.90 2.51 -5.30
N THR A 34 -9.66 2.61 -4.21
CA THR A 34 -9.22 3.28 -2.99
C THR A 34 -8.43 2.31 -2.08
N PRO A 35 -7.39 2.78 -1.37
CA PRO A 35 -6.70 1.93 -0.39
C PRO A 35 -7.63 1.35 0.68
N PHE A 36 -8.67 2.10 1.10
CA PHE A 36 -9.67 1.61 2.04
C PHE A 36 -10.45 0.40 1.49
N SER A 37 -10.94 0.50 0.24
CA SER A 37 -11.68 -0.57 -0.43
C SER A 37 -10.83 -1.82 -0.62
N LEU A 38 -9.52 -1.67 -0.86
CA LEU A 38 -8.61 -2.81 -0.94
C LEU A 38 -8.36 -3.49 0.42
N VAL A 39 -8.45 -2.78 1.54
CA VAL A 39 -8.23 -3.36 2.88
C VAL A 39 -9.51 -3.99 3.41
N TYR A 40 -10.64 -3.30 3.28
CA TYR A 40 -11.90 -3.67 3.93
C TYR A 40 -12.93 -4.31 2.98
N GLY A 41 -12.73 -4.25 1.66
CA GLY A 41 -13.63 -4.84 0.66
C GLY A 41 -14.80 -3.96 0.26
N SER A 42 -15.00 -2.83 0.93
CA SER A 42 -16.06 -1.87 0.68
C SER A 42 -15.50 -0.46 0.56
N ASP A 43 -16.20 0.41 -0.16
CA ASP A 43 -15.84 1.82 -0.21
C ASP A 43 -16.04 2.49 1.15
N ALA A 44 -15.25 3.53 1.41
CA ALA A 44 -15.30 4.25 2.66
C ALA A 44 -16.55 5.14 2.71
N LEU A 45 -17.29 5.05 3.82
CA LEU A 45 -18.47 5.87 4.07
C LEU A 45 -18.05 7.24 4.63
N LEU A 46 -18.73 8.30 4.21
CA LEU A 46 -18.39 9.67 4.65
C LEU A 46 -18.74 9.84 6.14
N PRO A 47 -18.00 10.64 6.92
CA PRO A 47 -18.30 10.88 8.35
C PRO A 47 -19.73 11.38 8.64
N VAL A 48 -20.39 12.01 7.68
CA VAL A 48 -21.80 12.42 7.79
C VAL A 48 -22.76 11.23 7.62
N GLU A 49 -22.40 10.26 6.79
CA GLU A 49 -23.13 9.01 6.58
C GLU A 49 -23.00 8.12 7.82
N ILE A 50 -21.84 8.10 8.51
CA ILE A 50 -21.62 7.39 9.78
C ILE A 50 -22.63 7.81 10.87
N ARG A 51 -23.05 9.08 10.91
CA ARG A 51 -24.07 9.56 11.86
C ARG A 51 -25.48 9.09 11.48
N LEU A 52 -25.77 8.92 10.18
CA LEU A 52 -27.01 8.30 9.69
C LEU A 52 -26.98 6.77 9.76
N GLU A 53 -25.81 6.17 9.70
CA GLU A 53 -25.57 4.72 9.62
C GLU A 53 -25.98 3.96 10.86
N THR A 54 -26.08 4.57 12.04
CA THR A 54 -26.60 3.84 13.22
C THR A 54 -27.98 3.19 12.95
N ALA A 55 -28.82 3.83 12.12
CA ALA A 55 -30.07 3.26 11.65
C ALA A 55 -29.86 2.21 10.52
N TRP A 56 -28.96 2.46 9.57
CA TRP A 56 -28.70 1.55 8.46
C TRP A 56 -27.95 0.27 8.87
N VAL A 57 -26.98 0.36 9.78
CA VAL A 57 -26.20 -0.76 10.30
C VAL A 57 -27.12 -1.73 11.03
N SER A 58 -28.09 -1.25 11.81
CA SER A 58 -29.12 -2.11 12.42
C SER A 58 -29.97 -2.82 11.37
N TYR A 59 -30.43 -2.10 10.34
CA TYR A 59 -31.22 -2.67 9.24
C TYR A 59 -30.42 -3.64 8.35
N TYR A 60 -29.14 -3.36 8.12
CA TYR A 60 -28.25 -4.15 7.29
C TYR A 60 -27.83 -5.45 7.98
N TYR A 61 -27.64 -5.43 9.31
CA TYR A 61 -27.35 -6.65 10.10
C TYR A 61 -28.50 -7.66 10.07
N ASP A 62 -29.76 -7.20 10.10
CA ASP A 62 -30.93 -8.08 9.99
C ASP A 62 -31.10 -8.70 8.59
N LEU A 63 -30.56 -8.05 7.56
CA LEU A 63 -30.58 -8.50 6.16
C LEU A 63 -29.30 -9.25 5.72
N ALA A 64 -28.24 -9.27 6.55
CA ALA A 64 -26.91 -9.75 6.22
C ALA A 64 -26.82 -11.29 6.22
N ASN A 65 -27.32 -11.84 5.13
CA ASN A 65 -27.06 -13.16 4.59
C ASN A 65 -25.55 -13.48 4.59
N VAL A 66 -25.13 -14.47 5.40
CA VAL A 66 -23.75 -15.00 5.50
C VAL A 66 -23.14 -15.32 4.12
N GLN A 67 -23.97 -15.67 3.12
CA GLN A 67 -23.51 -15.91 1.75
C GLN A 67 -23.04 -14.64 1.04
N GLY A 68 -23.67 -13.48 1.28
CA GLY A 68 -23.25 -12.20 0.72
C GLY A 68 -21.89 -11.75 1.26
N LEU A 69 -21.61 -12.06 2.53
CA LEU A 69 -20.31 -11.77 3.14
C LEU A 69 -19.17 -12.59 2.49
N ARG A 70 -19.42 -13.86 2.13
CA ARG A 70 -18.45 -14.70 1.41
C ARG A 70 -18.16 -14.18 0.02
N LEU A 71 -19.20 -13.83 -0.75
CA LEU A 71 -19.03 -13.25 -2.09
C LEU A 71 -18.24 -11.93 -2.05
N ASN A 72 -18.47 -11.10 -1.03
CA ASN A 72 -17.69 -9.87 -0.83
C ASN A 72 -16.21 -10.14 -0.54
N LEU A 73 -15.89 -11.21 0.20
CA LEU A 73 -14.52 -11.62 0.45
C LEU A 73 -13.83 -12.13 -0.82
N ASP A 74 -14.49 -12.99 -1.60
CA ASP A 74 -13.95 -13.50 -2.87
C ASP A 74 -13.70 -12.35 -3.86
N LEU A 75 -14.67 -11.43 -3.98
CA LEU A 75 -14.54 -10.23 -4.82
C LEU A 75 -13.41 -9.31 -4.31
N LEU A 76 -13.22 -9.20 -3.00
CA LEU A 76 -12.13 -8.43 -2.41
C LEU A 76 -10.75 -9.03 -2.77
N GLU A 77 -10.62 -10.36 -2.75
CA GLU A 77 -9.39 -11.04 -3.17
C GLU A 77 -9.10 -10.80 -4.66
N GLU A 78 -10.11 -10.88 -5.53
CA GLU A 78 -9.98 -10.57 -6.95
C GLU A 78 -9.52 -9.13 -7.18
N LYS A 79 -10.14 -8.17 -6.48
CA LYS A 79 -9.75 -6.74 -6.52
C LYS A 79 -8.29 -6.53 -6.09
N ARG A 80 -7.84 -7.22 -5.04
CA ARG A 80 -6.44 -7.16 -4.57
C ARG A 80 -5.48 -7.73 -5.61
N ALA A 81 -5.80 -8.87 -6.20
CA ALA A 81 -4.98 -9.49 -7.24
C ALA A 81 -4.83 -8.56 -8.46
N ALA A 82 -5.93 -8.01 -8.95
CA ALA A 82 -5.92 -7.04 -10.04
C ALA A 82 -5.13 -5.76 -9.70
N ALA A 83 -5.23 -5.27 -8.46
CA ALA A 83 -4.46 -4.12 -8.00
C ALA A 83 -2.95 -4.39 -7.99
N VAL A 84 -2.53 -5.57 -7.49
CA VAL A 84 -1.13 -5.99 -7.50
C VAL A 84 -0.60 -6.06 -8.93
N GLU A 85 -1.36 -6.63 -9.85
CA GLU A 85 -0.97 -6.72 -11.25
C GLU A 85 -0.75 -5.33 -11.88
N LYS A 86 -1.68 -4.39 -11.67
CA LYS A 86 -1.55 -3.00 -12.14
C LYS A 86 -0.29 -2.34 -11.58
N ILE A 87 0.00 -2.51 -10.30
CA ILE A 87 1.20 -1.96 -9.66
C ILE A 87 2.47 -2.56 -10.27
N VAL A 88 2.52 -3.88 -10.47
CA VAL A 88 3.67 -4.58 -11.06
C VAL A 88 3.91 -4.09 -12.49
N ARG A 89 2.84 -4.03 -13.31
CA ARG A 89 2.91 -3.50 -14.69
C ARG A 89 3.37 -2.05 -14.74
N TYR A 90 2.90 -1.21 -13.81
CA TYR A 90 3.37 0.17 -13.73
C TYR A 90 4.84 0.26 -13.35
N LYS A 91 5.27 -0.47 -12.31
CA LYS A 91 6.66 -0.50 -11.86
C LYS A 91 7.60 -1.02 -12.94
N SER A 92 7.22 -2.04 -13.70
CA SER A 92 8.03 -2.56 -14.80
C SER A 92 8.19 -1.56 -15.94
N LYS A 93 7.11 -0.86 -16.34
CA LYS A 93 7.16 0.22 -17.33
C LYS A 93 8.07 1.37 -16.89
N VAL A 94 7.96 1.79 -15.62
CA VAL A 94 8.83 2.84 -15.05
C VAL A 94 10.28 2.38 -15.02
N ALA A 95 10.56 1.15 -14.57
CA ALA A 95 11.91 0.60 -14.57
C ALA A 95 12.51 0.52 -15.98
N ALA A 96 11.76 0.04 -16.97
CA ALA A 96 12.18 0.00 -18.36
C ALA A 96 12.49 1.41 -18.90
N ARG A 97 11.63 2.40 -18.61
CA ARG A 97 11.86 3.80 -18.99
C ARG A 97 13.11 4.41 -18.33
N VAL A 98 13.40 4.06 -17.08
CA VAL A 98 14.61 4.52 -16.38
C VAL A 98 15.85 3.84 -16.96
N MET A 99 15.77 2.56 -17.30
CA MET A 99 16.88 1.82 -17.94
C MET A 99 17.12 2.25 -19.39
N ALA A 100 16.11 2.76 -20.10
CA ALA A 100 16.23 3.25 -21.47
C ALA A 100 16.73 4.71 -21.57
N GLN A 101 16.87 5.43 -20.45
CA GLN A 101 17.44 6.79 -20.45
C GLN A 101 18.97 6.74 -20.40
N PRO A 102 19.70 7.16 -21.45
CA PRO A 102 21.16 7.25 -21.41
C PRO A 102 21.57 8.40 -20.47
N GLY A 103 21.96 8.05 -19.24
CA GLY A 103 22.46 9.00 -18.23
C GLY A 103 22.31 8.57 -16.76
N LEU A 104 21.40 7.63 -16.44
CA LEU A 104 21.22 7.14 -15.06
C LEU A 104 22.00 5.85 -14.72
N HIS A 105 22.67 5.23 -15.70
CA HIS A 105 23.45 4.00 -15.52
C HIS A 105 24.75 4.17 -14.70
N ALA A 106 25.17 5.40 -14.41
CA ALA A 106 26.44 5.68 -13.73
C ALA A 106 26.42 5.50 -12.19
N LEU A 107 25.26 5.24 -11.56
CA LEU A 107 25.15 5.20 -10.09
C LEU A 107 24.78 3.84 -9.49
N ARG A 108 24.68 2.76 -10.30
CA ARG A 108 24.20 1.45 -9.80
C ARG A 108 25.13 0.24 -10.02
N THR A 109 26.45 0.43 -10.03
CA THR A 109 27.42 -0.70 -9.92
C THR A 109 28.60 -0.34 -9.01
N LYS A 110 28.35 -0.17 -7.71
CA LYS A 110 29.39 -0.43 -6.70
C LYS A 110 28.89 -1.51 -5.75
N SER A 111 28.92 -2.75 -6.21
CA SER A 111 29.00 -3.92 -5.33
C SER A 111 30.30 -3.80 -4.52
N PRO A 112 30.29 -4.00 -3.19
CA PRO A 112 31.53 -4.12 -2.45
C PRO A 112 32.03 -5.54 -2.65
N THR A 113 32.88 -5.76 -3.66
CA THR A 113 33.80 -6.90 -3.63
C THR A 113 34.77 -6.64 -2.48
N ARG A 114 34.47 -7.16 -1.29
CA ARG A 114 35.48 -7.31 -0.24
C ARG A 114 36.20 -8.63 -0.48
N ASN A 115 37.39 -8.45 -1.01
CA ASN A 115 38.36 -9.44 -1.43
C ASN A 115 38.59 -10.53 -0.38
N CYS A 116 38.57 -11.77 -0.85
CA CYS A 116 39.25 -12.89 -0.25
C CYS A 116 40.76 -12.62 -0.28
N LEU A 117 41.41 -12.58 0.88
CA LEU A 117 42.82 -12.94 1.01
C LEU A 117 42.94 -13.89 2.21
N PRO A 118 43.64 -15.02 2.08
CA PRO A 118 43.79 -15.97 3.16
C PRO A 118 44.74 -15.39 4.19
N ARG A 119 44.28 -15.31 5.44
CA ARG A 119 45.13 -14.91 6.57
C ARG A 119 46.04 -16.09 6.89
N THR A 120 47.30 -15.97 6.51
CA THR A 120 48.38 -16.89 6.86
C THR A 120 48.53 -17.00 8.38
N PHE A 121 48.62 -18.23 8.87
CA PHE A 121 49.05 -18.61 10.21
C PHE A 121 50.44 -18.06 10.52
N PHE A 122 50.59 -17.43 11.69
CA PHE A 122 51.70 -17.59 12.65
C PHE A 122 51.27 -16.97 13.99
#